data_AF-A0A316ZH85-F1
#
_entry.id   AF-A0A316ZH85-F1
#
_cell.length_a   1.000
_cell.length_b   1.000
_cell.length_c   1.000
_cell.angle_alpha   90.00
_cell.angle_beta   90.00
_cell.angle_gamma   90.00
#
_symmetry.space_group_name_H-M   'P 1'
#
loop_
_entity.id
_entity.type
_entity.pdbx_description
1 polymer ?
#
loop_
_entity_poly.entity_id
_entity_poly.type
_entity_poly.pdbx_seq_one_letter_code
_entity_poly.pdbx_strand_id
1 'polypeptide(L)'
;MSLELQSSNKAAGGELRKYSFLSASLGNLSTSFNLFLPSSSLSSSPTKAPMLYYLAGLTCTEDNGAQKMGALNAAGMEQVALVFPDTSPRGANVEGEEESWDFGT
;
A
#
# COMPACT_ATOMS: atom_id res chain seq x y z
N MET A 1 12.31 -2.65 12.18
CA MET A 1 11.93 -2.62 10.74
C MET A 1 12.13 -1.21 10.23
N SER A 2 12.82 -1.03 9.10
CA SER A 2 12.98 0.27 8.44
C SER A 2 12.06 0.29 7.22
N LEU A 3 11.35 1.39 7.01
CA LEU A 3 10.57 1.63 5.79
C LEU A 3 11.41 2.42 4.80
N GLU A 4 11.45 2.00 3.55
CA GLU A 4 12.10 2.72 2.46
C GLU A 4 11.03 3.36 1.57
N LEU A 5 11.09 4.68 1.38
CA LEU A 5 10.17 5.40 0.50
C LEU A 5 10.59 5.19 -0.96
N GLN A 6 9.79 4.47 -1.73
CA GLN A 6 10.02 4.17 -3.14
C GLN A 6 9.51 5.29 -4.06
N SER A 7 8.33 5.86 -3.74
CA SER A 7 7.77 6.97 -4.52
C SER A 7 6.80 7.82 -3.68
N SER A 8 6.59 9.07 -4.09
CA SER A 8 5.59 9.97 -3.53
C SER A 8 4.94 10.79 -4.63
N ASN A 9 3.61 10.75 -4.71
CA ASN A 9 2.81 11.41 -5.72
C ASN A 9 1.73 12.28 -5.06
N LYS A 10 1.63 13.55 -5.45
CA LYS A 10 0.51 14.40 -5.00
C LYS A 10 -0.80 13.89 -5.62
N ALA A 11 -1.82 13.67 -4.80
CA ALA A 11 -3.13 13.20 -5.26
C ALA A 11 -4.22 13.68 -4.29
N ALA A 12 -5.39 14.07 -4.81
CA ALA A 12 -6.57 14.40 -3.99
C ALA A 12 -6.30 15.36 -2.80
N GLY A 13 -5.41 16.34 -2.99
CA GLY A 13 -4.99 17.28 -1.94
C GLY A 13 -4.01 16.72 -0.89
N GLY A 14 -3.72 15.42 -0.91
CA GLY A 14 -2.73 14.74 -0.08
C GLY A 14 -1.58 14.15 -0.89
N GLU A 15 -0.98 13.07 -0.37
CA GLU A 15 0.09 12.32 -1.03
C GLU A 15 -0.17 10.82 -1.01
N LEU A 16 -0.01 10.17 -2.15
CA LEU A 16 0.10 8.73 -2.27
C LEU A 16 1.59 8.34 -2.27
N ARG A 17 2.01 7.62 -1.24
CA ARG A 17 3.39 7.18 -1.02
C ARG A 17 3.49 5.67 -1.13
N LYS A 18 4.51 5.19 -1.85
CA LYS A 18 4.85 3.76 -1.91
C LYS A 18 6.04 3.49 -1.01
N TYR A 19 5.92 2.49 -0.15
CA TYR A 19 6.99 2.05 0.73
C TYR A 19 7.33 0.59 0.47
N SER A 20 8.60 0.23 0.66
CA SER A 20 9.07 -1.14 0.74
C SER A 20 9.72 -1.41 2.10
N PHE A 21 9.67 -2.66 2.56
CA PHE A 21 10.31 -3.08 3.80
C PHE A 21 10.51 -4.60 3.84
N LEU A 22 11.43 -5.06 4.69
CA LEU A 22 11.56 -6.48 5.04
C LEU A 22 10.55 -6.84 6.12
N SER A 23 9.67 -7.79 5.82
CA SER A 23 8.62 -8.22 6.74
C SER A 23 9.00 -9.49 7.49
N ALA A 24 9.14 -9.39 8.81
CA ALA A 24 9.42 -10.54 9.68
C ALA A 24 8.26 -11.56 9.67
N SER A 25 7.02 -11.11 9.49
CA SER A 25 5.86 -12.01 9.40
C SER A 25 5.81 -12.79 8.10
N LEU A 26 6.46 -12.30 7.04
CA LEU A 26 6.58 -12.98 5.75
C LEU A 26 7.94 -13.67 5.58
N GLY A 27 8.59 -14.07 6.68
CA GLY A 27 9.87 -14.79 6.62
C GLY A 27 11.07 -13.92 6.24
N ASN A 28 11.03 -12.61 6.53
CA ASN A 28 12.02 -11.62 6.14
C ASN A 28 12.11 -11.37 4.62
N LEU A 29 11.03 -11.63 3.89
CA LEU A 29 10.90 -11.25 2.49
C LEU A 29 10.59 -9.75 2.35
N SER A 30 11.03 -9.17 1.23
CA SER A 30 10.71 -7.80 0.86
C SER A 30 9.26 -7.71 0.39
N THR A 31 8.52 -6.71 0.88
CA THR A 31 7.15 -6.43 0.47
C THR A 31 6.93 -4.94 0.35
N SER A 32 5.94 -4.54 -0.45
CA SER A 32 5.56 -3.15 -0.65
C SER A 32 4.13 -2.88 -0.21
N PHE A 33 3.83 -1.61 0.05
CA PHE A 33 2.47 -1.11 0.22
C PHE A 33 2.37 0.34 -0.26
N ASN A 34 1.19 0.75 -0.70
CA ASN A 34 0.85 2.15 -0.90
C ASN A 34 0.12 2.71 0.33
N LEU A 35 0.40 3.96 0.65
CA LEU A 35 -0.22 4.73 1.72
C LEU A 35 -0.67 6.09 1.16
N PHE A 36 -1.98 6.33 1.17
CA PHE A 36 -2.52 7.66 0.96
C PHE A 36 -2.58 8.41 2.29
N LEU A 37 -1.93 9.56 2.34
CA LEU A 37 -1.98 10.50 3.46
C LEU A 37 -2.79 11.73 3.06
N PRO A 38 -3.89 12.06 3.77
CA PRO A 38 -4.65 13.26 3.49
C PRO A 38 -3.87 14.52 3.94
N SER A 39 -4.28 15.69 3.44
CA SER A 39 -3.61 16.96 3.71
C SER A 39 -3.42 17.28 5.19
N SER A 40 -4.39 16.93 6.04
CA SER A 40 -4.30 17.16 7.49
C SER A 40 -3.14 16.42 8.17
N SER A 41 -2.78 15.24 7.66
CA SER A 41 -1.66 14.43 8.15
C SER A 41 -0.30 14.92 7.66
N LEU A 42 -0.27 15.78 6.62
CA LEU A 42 0.95 16.31 6.00
C LEU A 42 1.21 17.78 6.37
N SER A 43 0.29 18.41 7.13
CA SER A 43 0.39 19.82 7.50
C SER A 43 1.53 20.09 8.49
N SER A 44 1.83 21.38 8.73
CA SER A 44 2.83 21.80 9.73
C SER A 44 2.44 21.43 11.17
N SER A 45 1.15 21.17 11.42
CA SER A 45 0.63 20.63 12.68
C SER A 45 -0.19 19.37 12.38
N PRO A 46 0.47 18.22 12.17
CA PRO A 46 -0.18 17.00 11.72
C PRO A 46 -1.27 16.55 12.67
N THR A 47 -2.45 16.22 12.14
CA THR A 47 -3.51 15.55 12.90
C THR A 47 -3.63 14.10 12.48
N LYS A 48 -4.07 13.24 13.41
CA LYS A 48 -4.28 11.82 13.14
C LYS A 48 -5.53 11.65 12.30
N ALA A 49 -5.38 11.01 11.15
CA ALA A 49 -6.50 10.56 10.33
C ALA A 49 -6.91 9.13 10.74
N PRO A 50 -8.21 8.78 10.68
CA PRO A 50 -8.62 7.39 10.67
C PRO A 50 -8.01 6.69 9.45
N MET A 51 -7.77 5.38 9.56
CA MET A 51 -7.09 4.60 8.53
C MET A 51 -7.97 3.43 8.07
N LEU A 52 -8.12 3.29 6.76
CA LEU A 52 -8.78 2.15 6.13
C LEU A 52 -7.75 1.27 5.42
N TYR A 53 -7.82 -0.03 5.68
CA TYR A 53 -7.05 -1.03 4.94
C TYR A 53 -7.90 -1.57 3.80
N TYR A 54 -7.41 -1.40 2.57
CA TYR A 54 -8.01 -1.99 1.39
C TYR A 54 -7.25 -3.27 1.03
N LEU A 55 -7.93 -4.42 1.09
CA LEU A 55 -7.34 -5.70 0.72
C LEU A 55 -7.77 -6.03 -0.71
N ALA A 56 -6.79 -6.08 -1.62
CA ALA A 56 -7.05 -6.36 -3.03
C ALA A 56 -7.35 -7.85 -3.27
N GLY A 57 -7.93 -8.15 -4.44
CA GLY A 57 -8.26 -9.51 -4.85
C GLY A 57 -7.08 -10.25 -5.48
N LEU A 58 -7.38 -11.45 -6.01
CA LEU A 58 -6.41 -12.26 -6.75
C LEU A 58 -5.72 -11.46 -7.86
N THR A 59 -4.47 -11.81 -8.13
CA THR A 59 -3.60 -11.23 -9.17
C THR A 59 -3.31 -9.72 -9.01
N CYS A 60 -3.75 -9.08 -7.93
CA CYS A 60 -3.45 -7.68 -7.69
C CYS A 60 -2.08 -7.53 -7.01
N THR A 61 -1.56 -6.30 -7.05
CA THR A 61 -0.49 -5.81 -6.19
C THR A 61 -1.02 -4.66 -5.34
N GLU A 62 -0.15 -4.08 -4.53
CA GLU A 62 -0.40 -2.84 -3.79
C GLU A 62 -0.78 -1.65 -4.68
N ASP A 63 -0.48 -1.71 -5.98
CA ASP A 63 -0.69 -0.59 -6.91
C ASP A 63 -2.11 -0.58 -7.50
N ASN A 64 -2.77 -1.73 -7.67
CA ASN A 64 -4.06 -1.84 -8.36
C ASN A 64 -5.13 -0.95 -7.72
N GLY A 65 -5.34 -1.10 -6.41
CA GLY A 65 -6.32 -0.29 -5.66
C GLY A 65 -5.93 1.18 -5.63
N ALA A 66 -4.66 1.48 -5.35
CA ALA A 66 -4.15 2.83 -5.26
C ALA A 66 -4.35 3.63 -6.56
N GLN A 67 -4.21 2.99 -7.73
CA GLN A 67 -4.33 3.64 -9.04
C GLN A 67 -5.75 3.62 -9.61
N LYS A 68 -6.54 2.56 -9.37
CA LYS A 68 -7.78 2.30 -10.14
C LYS A 68 -9.06 2.34 -9.32
N MET A 69 -8.99 2.35 -7.99
CA MET A 69 -10.20 2.32 -7.13
C MET A 69 -11.05 3.61 -7.23
N GLY A 70 -10.43 4.74 -7.57
CA GLY A 70 -11.14 6.03 -7.64
C GLY A 70 -11.51 6.63 -6.27
N ALA A 71 -11.06 6.05 -5.16
CA ALA A 71 -11.44 6.46 -3.81
C ALA A 71 -10.61 7.62 -3.22
N LEU A 72 -9.48 8.00 -3.84
CA LEU A 72 -8.56 8.99 -3.26
C LEU A 72 -9.23 10.37 -3.05
N ASN A 73 -10.10 10.80 -3.97
CA ASN A 73 -10.82 12.07 -3.82
C ASN A 73 -11.74 12.08 -2.60
N ALA A 74 -12.52 11.01 -2.41
CA ALA A 74 -13.39 10.86 -1.24
C ALA A 74 -12.56 10.78 0.05
N ALA A 75 -11.46 10.00 0.04
CA ALA A 75 -10.56 9.90 1.20
C ALA A 75 -9.91 11.25 1.54
N GLY A 76 -9.53 12.05 0.53
CA GLY A 76 -9.02 13.40 0.73
C GLY A 76 -10.08 14.35 1.31
N MET A 77 -11.32 14.30 0.84
CA MET A 77 -12.41 15.12 1.37
C MET A 77 -12.76 14.77 2.82
N GLU A 78 -12.83 13.47 3.14
CA GLU A 78 -13.18 12.96 4.46
C GLU A 78 -11.96 12.87 5.41
N GLN A 79 -10.77 13.24 4.94
CA GLN A 79 -9.52 13.18 5.69
C GLN A 79 -9.22 11.78 6.27
N VAL A 80 -9.41 10.75 5.44
CA VAL A 80 -9.14 9.34 5.75
C VAL A 80 -7.84 8.90 5.08
N ALA A 81 -6.97 8.23 5.82
CA ALA A 81 -5.79 7.58 5.25
C ALA A 81 -6.17 6.21 4.68
N LEU A 82 -5.56 5.82 3.56
CA LEU A 82 -5.77 4.50 2.94
C LEU A 82 -4.46 3.72 2.88
N VAL A 83 -4.49 2.45 3.25
CA VAL A 83 -3.38 1.52 3.10
C VAL A 83 -3.76 0.44 2.09
N PHE A 84 -2.89 0.23 1.12
CA PHE A 84 -2.99 -0.80 0.10
C PHE A 84 -1.76 -1.71 0.24
N PRO A 85 -1.83 -2.82 1.01
CA PRO A 85 -0.76 -3.80 1.04
C PRO A 85 -0.75 -4.63 -0.24
N ASP A 86 0.37 -5.28 -0.51
CA ASP A 86 0.43 -6.38 -1.48
C ASP A 86 -0.42 -7.58 -1.00
N THR A 87 -0.78 -8.48 -1.90
CA THR A 87 -1.72 -9.59 -1.65
C THR A 87 -1.06 -10.87 -1.15
N SER A 88 0.26 -11.00 -1.33
CA SER A 88 1.03 -12.17 -0.96
C SER A 88 2.52 -11.80 -0.80
N PRO A 89 3.33 -12.65 -0.15
CA PRO A 89 4.78 -12.58 -0.30
C PRO A 89 5.19 -12.68 -1.77
N ARG A 90 6.32 -12.06 -2.12
CA ARG A 90 6.93 -12.15 -3.46
C ARG A 90 8.34 -12.72 -3.33
N GLY A 91 8.74 -13.58 -4.26
CA GLY A 91 10.06 -14.22 -4.27
C GLY A 91 10.31 -15.10 -3.05
N ALA A 92 9.29 -15.86 -2.62
CA ALA A 92 9.42 -16.80 -1.50
C ALA A 92 10.19 -18.07 -1.89
N ASN A 93 10.37 -18.30 -3.20
CA ASN A 93 11.01 -19.47 -3.78
C ASN A 93 10.34 -20.76 -3.30
N VAL A 94 9.00 -20.76 -3.19
CA VAL A 94 8.22 -21.96 -2.89
C VAL A 94 7.87 -22.70 -4.17
N GLU A 95 7.78 -24.03 -4.08
CA GLU A 95 7.46 -24.89 -5.23
C GLU A 95 6.09 -24.51 -5.80
N GLY A 96 6.03 -24.25 -7.12
CA GLY A 96 4.81 -23.87 -7.82
C GLY A 96 4.41 -22.39 -7.74
N GLU A 97 5.21 -21.51 -7.13
CA GLU A 97 4.86 -20.07 -7.00
C GLU A 97 4.73 -19.34 -8.33
N GLU A 98 5.51 -19.74 -9.34
CA GLU A 98 5.49 -19.19 -10.70
C GLU A 98 4.52 -19.94 -11.64
N GLU A 99 3.91 -21.06 -11.20
CA GLU A 99 3.12 -21.93 -12.07
C GLU A 99 1.66 -21.47 -12.20
N SER A 100 1.10 -20.91 -11.13
CA SER A 100 -0.29 -20.49 -11.04
C SER A 100 -0.46 -19.31 -10.07
N TRP A 101 -1.57 -18.59 -10.21
CA TRP A 101 -1.95 -17.50 -9.32
C TRP A 101 -2.24 -17.94 -7.87
N ASP A 102 -2.34 -19.26 -7.62
CA ASP A 102 -2.72 -19.84 -6.33
C ASP A 102 -1.68 -19.60 -5.22
N PHE A 103 -0.39 -19.79 -5.55
CA PHE A 103 0.72 -19.57 -4.62
C PHE A 103 1.34 -18.18 -4.77
N GLY A 104 1.20 -17.61 -5.98
CA GLY A 104 1.45 -16.22 -6.26
C GLY A 104 2.83 -15.94 -6.83
N THR A 105 2.86 -14.99 -7.76
CA THR A 105 4.04 -14.25 -8.19
C THR A 105 3.65 -12.90 -8.74
#